data_AF-A0A7T0JNN5-F1
#
_entry.id   AF-A0A7T0JNN5-F1
#
_cell.length_a   1.000
_cell.length_b   1.000
_cell.length_c   1.000
_cell.angle_alpha   90.00
_cell.angle_beta   90.00
_cell.angle_gamma   90.00
#
_symmetry.space_group_name_H-M   'P 1'
#
loop_
_entity.id
_entity.type
_entity.pdbx_description
1 polymer ?
#
loop_
_entity_poly.entity_id
_entity_poly.type
_entity_poly.pdbx_seq_one_letter_code
_entity_poly.pdbx_strand_id
1 'polypeptide(L)'
;MNKITPHLLRDLHTSLPEGTECYLSSTARKALLKYRKGMEPSAFINKDTAMSLLGQRLGRGLKRFLLKDIRSALPAHHACQPERMA
;
A
#
# COMPACT_ATOMS: atom_id res chain seq x y z
N MET A 1 -9.59 -13.88 7.89
CA MET A 1 -10.14 -12.87 6.97
C MET A 1 -9.75 -11.48 7.46
N ASN A 2 -8.90 -10.77 6.73
CA ASN A 2 -8.53 -9.39 7.08
C ASN A 2 -9.72 -8.47 6.79
N LYS A 3 -10.52 -8.13 7.81
CA LYS A 3 -11.59 -7.14 7.66
C LYS A 3 -10.96 -5.79 7.30
N ILE A 4 -11.31 -5.28 6.13
CA ILE A 4 -10.94 -3.94 5.67
C ILE A 4 -12.04 -3.00 6.17
N THR A 5 -11.70 -2.11 7.10
CA THR A 5 -12.62 -1.09 7.61
C THR A 5 -12.56 0.17 6.74
N PRO A 6 -13.60 1.03 6.79
CA PRO A 6 -13.59 2.30 6.05
C PRO A 6 -12.39 3.19 6.37
N HIS A 7 -11.95 3.22 7.64
CA HIS A 7 -10.75 3.94 8.06
C HIS A 7 -9.50 3.40 7.36
N LEU A 8 -9.35 2.07 7.31
CA LEU A 8 -8.23 1.44 6.61
C LEU A 8 -8.27 1.69 5.11
N LEU A 9 -9.46 1.78 4.50
CA LEU A 9 -9.58 2.14 3.08
C LEU A 9 -9.18 3.59 2.83
N ARG A 10 -9.56 4.50 3.72
CA ARG A 10 -9.13 5.90 3.64
C ARG A 10 -7.61 6.00 3.77
N ASP A 11 -7.03 5.36 4.77
CA ASP A 11 -5.57 5.36 4.99
C ASP A 11 -4.84 4.72 3.81
N LEU A 12 -5.38 3.60 3.29
CA LEU A 12 -4.85 2.94 2.09
C LEU A 12 -4.94 3.88 0.90
N HIS A 13 -6.08 4.53 0.66
CA HIS A 13 -6.23 5.46 -0.46
C HIS A 13 -5.24 6.63 -0.40
N THR A 14 -4.99 7.19 0.80
CA THR A 14 -4.09 8.34 0.98
C THR A 14 -2.61 7.98 0.96
N SER A 15 -2.25 6.77 1.41
CA SER A 15 -0.85 6.33 1.51
C SER A 15 -0.39 5.50 0.32
N LEU A 16 -1.32 4.91 -0.44
CA LEU A 16 -1.00 4.10 -1.61
C LEU A 16 -0.62 5.02 -2.77
N PRO A 17 0.61 4.91 -3.30
CA PRO A 17 0.99 5.60 -4.52
C PRO A 17 0.15 5.11 -5.69
N GLU A 18 -0.27 6.03 -6.57
CA GLU A 18 -0.94 5.67 -7.82
C GLU A 18 -0.06 4.74 -8.66
N GLY A 19 -0.68 3.72 -9.24
CA GLY A 19 -0.03 2.69 -10.05
C GLY A 19 0.55 1.51 -9.26
N THR A 20 0.41 1.48 -7.93
CA THR A 20 0.81 0.34 -7.08
C THR A 20 -0.34 -0.58 -6.68
N GLU A 21 -1.56 -0.28 -7.11
CA GLU A 21 -2.79 -1.01 -6.80
C GLU A 21 -2.74 -2.47 -7.26
N CYS A 22 -1.99 -2.76 -8.32
CA CYS A 22 -1.77 -4.12 -8.82
C CYS A 22 -1.01 -5.01 -7.81
N TYR A 23 -0.30 -4.42 -6.85
CA TYR A 23 0.43 -5.12 -5.79
C TYR A 23 -0.38 -5.36 -4.52
N LEU A 24 -1.64 -4.90 -4.50
CA LEU A 24 -2.58 -5.22 -3.44
C LEU A 24 -3.17 -6.61 -3.64
N SER A 25 -3.53 -7.26 -2.53
CA SER A 25 -4.37 -8.45 -2.53
C SER A 25 -5.69 -8.17 -3.26
N SER A 26 -6.25 -9.18 -3.92
CA SER A 26 -7.49 -9.04 -4.70
C SER A 26 -8.64 -8.46 -3.88
N THR A 27 -8.72 -8.79 -2.59
CA THR A 27 -9.71 -8.23 -1.65
C THR A 27 -9.50 -6.73 -1.42
N ALA A 28 -8.26 -6.31 -1.15
CA ALA A 28 -7.94 -4.91 -0.92
C ALA A 28 -8.10 -4.06 -2.18
N ARG A 29 -7.67 -4.59 -3.34
CA ARG A 29 -7.89 -3.93 -4.64
C ARG A 29 -9.38 -3.72 -4.92
N LYS A 30 -10.22 -4.76 -4.77
CA LYS A 30 -11.68 -4.63 -4.96
C LYS A 30 -12.31 -3.63 -4.00
N ALA A 31 -11.91 -3.66 -2.73
CA ALA A 31 -12.43 -2.74 -1.72
C ALA A 31 -12.04 -1.28 -2.03
N LEU A 32 -10.79 -1.03 -2.44
CA LEU A 32 -10.30 0.27 -2.84
C LEU A 32 -10.96 0.78 -4.13
N LEU A 33 -11.15 -0.11 -5.11
CA LEU A 33 -11.85 0.21 -6.34
C LEU A 33 -13.30 0.63 -6.08
N LYS A 34 -14.00 -0.11 -5.21
CA LYS A 34 -15.36 0.25 -4.77
C LYS A 34 -15.37 1.59 -4.05
N TYR A 35 -14.38 1.86 -3.20
CA TYR A 35 -14.23 3.14 -2.51
C TYR A 35 -14.02 4.30 -3.51
N ARG A 36 -13.22 4.09 -4.57
CA ARG A 36 -12.97 5.05 -5.66
C ARG A 36 -14.08 5.11 -6.71
N LYS A 37 -15.26 4.54 -6.44
CA LYS A 37 -16.40 4.48 -7.39
C LYS A 37 -16.04 3.88 -8.76
N GLY A 38 -15.12 2.91 -8.81
CA GLY A 38 -14.73 2.23 -10.04
C GLY A 38 -13.59 2.89 -10.81
N MET A 39 -12.96 3.96 -10.30
CA MET A 39 -11.78 4.52 -10.95
C MET A 39 -10.55 3.63 -10.72
N GLU A 40 -10.10 2.97 -11.79
CA GLU A 40 -8.80 2.29 -11.85
C GLU A 40 -7.69 3.30 -12.18
N PRO A 41 -6.46 3.06 -11.71
CA PRO A 41 -5.29 3.85 -12.12
C PRO A 41 -5.00 3.63 -13.60
N SER A 42 -4.66 4.69 -14.30
CA SER A 42 -4.33 4.68 -15.74
C SER A 42 -2.94 4.14 -16.04
N ALA A 43 -2.02 4.17 -15.06
CA ALA A 43 -0.64 3.72 -15.21
C ALA A 43 -0.24 2.82 -14.04
N PHE A 44 0.37 1.69 -14.34
CA PHE A 44 1.02 0.84 -13.34
C PHE A 44 2.51 1.13 -13.33
N ILE A 45 3.09 1.16 -12.14
CA ILE A 45 4.54 1.34 -11.99
C ILE A 45 5.23 -0.02 -11.85
N ASN A 46 6.48 -0.09 -12.30
CA ASN A 46 7.28 -1.31 -12.21
C ASN A 46 7.53 -1.74 -10.76
N LYS A 47 7.77 -3.04 -10.59
CA LYS A 47 7.87 -3.70 -9.28
C LYS A 47 8.93 -3.07 -8.39
N ASP A 48 10.12 -2.77 -8.91
CA ASP A 48 11.23 -2.18 -8.14
C ASP A 48 10.91 -0.79 -7.62
N THR A 49 10.32 0.06 -8.48
CA THR A 49 9.84 1.39 -8.11
C THR A 49 8.70 1.30 -7.10
N ALA A 50 7.77 0.36 -7.30
CA ALA A 50 6.66 0.11 -6.40
C ALA A 50 7.11 -0.32 -5.01
N MET A 51 8.08 -1.23 -4.90
CA MET A 51 8.62 -1.67 -3.63
C MET A 51 9.23 -0.51 -2.84
N SER A 52 9.99 0.35 -3.50
CA SER A 52 10.59 1.53 -2.85
C SER A 52 9.51 2.49 -2.34
N LEU A 53 8.52 2.82 -3.17
CA LEU A 53 7.45 3.75 -2.81
C LEU A 53 6.51 3.18 -1.73
N LEU A 54 6.14 1.91 -1.84
CA LEU A 54 5.34 1.21 -0.81
C LEU A 54 6.11 1.08 0.50
N GLY A 55 7.43 0.92 0.45
CA GLY A 55 8.28 0.86 1.65
C GLY A 55 8.27 2.17 2.43
N GLN A 56 8.30 3.30 1.72
CA GLN A 56 8.36 4.66 2.28
C GLN A 56 6.99 5.20 2.71
N ARG A 57 5.96 5.03 1.87
CA ARG A 57 4.64 5.66 2.08
C ARG A 57 3.65 4.77 2.80
N LEU A 58 3.75 3.45 2.65
CA LEU A 58 2.75 2.53 3.19
C LEU A 58 3.04 2.21 4.67
N GLY A 59 2.12 2.61 5.55
CA GLY A 59 2.23 2.33 6.99
C GLY A 59 2.26 0.82 7.31
N ARG A 60 2.92 0.44 8.42
CA ARG A 60 3.08 -0.98 8.85
C ARG A 60 1.76 -1.76 8.84
N GLY A 61 0.66 -1.15 9.28
CA GLY A 61 -0.67 -1.78 9.36
C GLY A 61 -1.33 -2.04 8.00
N LEU A 62 -0.86 -1.38 6.93
CA LEU A 62 -1.41 -1.50 5.59
C LEU A 62 -0.62 -2.47 4.72
N LYS A 63 0.65 -2.75 5.05
CA LYS A 63 1.48 -3.77 4.37
C LYS A 63 0.84 -5.16 4.37
N ARG A 64 -0.06 -5.46 5.32
CA ARG A 64 -0.83 -6.72 5.36
C ARG A 64 -1.81 -6.88 4.18
N PHE A 65 -2.12 -5.80 3.48
CA PHE A 65 -3.01 -5.81 2.31
C PHE A 65 -2.28 -6.00 0.99
N LEU A 66 -0.94 -5.98 1.01
CA LEU A 66 -0.10 -6.29 -0.16
C LEU A 66 -0.06 -7.79 -0.43
N LEU A 67 0.25 -8.15 -1.67
CA LEU A 67 0.56 -9.52 -2.08
C LEU A 67 1.72 -10.07 -1.24
N LYS A 68 1.69 -11.37 -0.96
CA LYS A 68 2.69 -12.05 -0.11
C LYS A 68 4.11 -11.79 -0.61
N ASP A 69 4.31 -11.86 -1.92
CA ASP A 69 5.63 -11.70 -2.55
C ASP A 69 6.19 -10.28 -2.39
N ILE A 70 5.32 -9.27 -2.44
CA ILE A 70 5.70 -7.87 -2.23
C ILE A 70 5.93 -7.63 -0.74
N ARG A 71 5.09 -8.21 0.13
CA ARG A 71 5.25 -8.12 1.59
C ARG A 71 6.56 -8.74 2.06
N SER A 72 7.02 -9.84 1.45
CA SER A 72 8.31 -10.45 1.77
C SER A 72 9.49 -9.71 1.19
N ALA A 73 9.32 -9.05 0.04
CA ALA A 73 10.38 -8.27 -0.59
C ALA A 73 10.55 -6.88 0.04
N LEU A 74 9.49 -6.34 0.64
CA LEU A 74 9.58 -5.12 1.41
C LEU A 74 10.44 -5.37 2.65
N PRO A 75 11.54 -4.62 2.84
CA PRO A 75 12.25 -4.68 4.11
C PRO A 75 11.25 -4.39 5.21
N ALA A 76 11.35 -5.13 6.32
CA ALA A 76 10.71 -4.79 7.57
C ALA A 76 11.37 -3.49 8.06
N HIS A 77 11.08 -2.37 7.39
CA HIS A 77 11.68 -1.10 7.71
C HIS A 77 11.42 -0.89 9.20
N HIS A 78 12.53 -0.91 9.94
CA HIS A 78 12.56 -0.56 11.33
C HIS A 78 11.89 0.79 11.45
N ALA A 79 11.25 0.98 12.61
CA ALA A 79 10.50 2.15 12.96
C ALA A 79 11.16 3.44 12.49
N CYS A 80 10.33 4.46 12.25
CA CYS A 80 10.63 5.87 12.50
C CYS A 80 12.11 6.09 12.85
N GLN A 81 12.91 6.60 11.92
CA GLN A 81 13.96 7.47 12.39
C GLN A 81 13.23 8.77 12.78
N PRO A 82 13.03 9.08 14.07
CA PRO A 82 12.83 10.47 14.42
C PRO A 82 14.11 11.17 14.00
N GLU A 83 13.99 12.15 13.14
CA GLU A 83 15.05 13.13 12.94
C GLU A 83 15.47 13.63 14.33
N ARG A 84 16.71 13.33 14.74
CA ARG A 84 17.45 14.26 15.58
C ARG A 84 18.50 14.87 14.67
N MET A 85 18.09 15.93 13.98
CA MET A 85 18.99 17.04 13.72
C MET A 85 19.64 17.42 15.05
N ALA A 86 20.96 17.31 15.11
CA ALA A 86 21.82 17.90 16.13
C ALA A 86 22.89 18.71 15.40
#